data_AF-A0A838EVN4-F1
#
_entry.id   AF-A0A838EVN4-F1
#
_cell.length_a   1.000
_cell.length_b   1.000
_cell.length_c   1.000
_cell.angle_alpha   90.00
_cell.angle_beta   90.00
_cell.angle_gamma   90.00
#
_symmetry.space_group_name_H-M   'P 1'
#
loop_
_entity.id
_entity.type
_entity.pdbx_description
1 polymer ?
#
loop_
_entity_poly.entity_id
_entity_poly.type
_entity_poly.pdbx_seq_one_letter_code
_entity_poly.pdbx_strand_id
1 'polypeptide(L)'
;MKNYGLLTLAFLVSCTPPISVKERTRNFASLQEESEIVIKYISYKNGQAIVDKISPARWAGDKGGFSDGGRQDALIKFFSANTRIKSNSGQKHEACFVGLAQQVQKKFFDQSNPQHAVRDLVGNVPQTKASSDGMLLGLKFDVRINGENKERSYFFRLPNCLAGKSPIDDSGDYQVGSVFKDKFDINKFELHEMAEKEIYGNKRDIAQVATNAGFVINDTPAIPSGKKLPNFELRLEKNSNKAAEVYPWKNGSVKDEIGAMKLGMVLQKYIYENMANQDPTNPDQNFIAQKNTKRLFCHTPWLNVGPSGREGIHGMTKERDLKPSTTMDVYAQATAGSDWGISFYNAPGCNTIANVYGTAKAPKAKPDFTQAVFPKDTFAAKLLFTTADFPNIKGAYTWNSNVSEPGSTFRSVKAVRHIQMDITVNDSTIKGSNPALNNWIMYTYYYDPNFDYDKEYKKDLGPNPLASIPNLPKSLLKMRPMGVQYGFGEADGIIFHGAQTNGVGGRLNGPADNPKGSCLGCHGTSGIEGRAMVPGFLSNKEWMPKAKHLDFSQQFALGKRNFETSFDTKK
;
A
#
# COMPACT_ATOMS: atom_id res chain seq x y z
N MET A 1 31.85 39.33 52.96
CA MET A 1 30.63 40.17 53.14
C MET A 1 30.46 41.08 51.93
N LYS A 2 29.20 41.26 51.50
CA LYS A 2 28.66 41.99 50.32
C LYS A 2 28.62 41.15 49.03
N ASN A 3 27.58 40.35 48.79
CA ASN A 3 26.17 40.63 48.43
C ASN A 3 25.99 41.29 47.05
N TYR A 4 25.69 40.46 46.05
CA TYR A 4 24.73 40.77 44.99
C TYR A 4 23.79 39.58 44.86
N GLY A 5 22.53 39.79 45.28
CA GLY A 5 21.45 38.82 45.17
C GLY A 5 20.86 38.86 43.76
N LEU A 6 20.78 37.69 43.12
CA LEU A 6 19.95 37.48 41.95
C LEU A 6 18.55 37.08 42.42
N LEU A 7 17.57 37.88 42.03
CA LEU A 7 16.14 37.56 42.08
C LEU A 7 15.86 36.44 41.06
N THR A 8 15.56 35.24 41.54
CA THR A 8 14.98 34.18 40.71
C THR A 8 13.47 34.25 40.85
N LEU A 9 12.78 34.75 39.82
CA LEU A 9 11.32 34.74 39.73
C LEU A 9 10.86 33.32 39.41
N ALA A 10 10.31 32.62 40.41
CA ALA A 10 9.66 31.33 40.22
C ALA A 10 8.25 31.54 39.63
N PHE A 11 8.07 31.27 38.34
CA PHE A 11 6.74 31.01 37.78
C PHE A 11 6.39 29.54 38.03
N LEU A 12 5.61 29.30 39.09
CA LEU A 12 4.81 28.08 39.26
C LEU A 12 3.72 28.06 38.18
N VAL A 13 4.00 27.41 37.05
CA VAL A 13 2.93 26.85 36.21
C VAL A 13 2.67 25.44 36.71
N SER A 14 1.57 25.27 37.44
CA SER A 14 1.04 23.97 37.81
C SER A 14 0.63 23.22 36.54
N CYS A 15 1.53 22.41 35.99
CA CYS A 15 1.13 21.36 35.06
C CYS A 15 0.30 20.35 35.84
N THR A 16 -1.00 20.33 35.57
CA THR A 16 -1.90 19.25 35.94
C THR A 16 -1.29 17.91 35.49
N PRO A 17 -1.33 16.87 36.33
CA PRO A 17 -0.79 15.56 35.95
C PRO A 17 -1.53 14.99 34.74
N PRO A 18 -0.86 14.19 33.90
CA PRO A 18 -1.49 13.54 32.76
C PRO A 18 -2.61 12.62 33.23
N ILE A 19 -3.83 12.99 32.85
CA ILE A 19 -5.09 12.27 32.95
C ILE A 19 -4.88 10.76 32.74
N SER A 20 -5.31 9.97 33.71
CA SER A 20 -5.10 8.51 33.74
C SER A 20 -5.87 7.79 32.63
N VAL A 21 -5.47 6.56 32.30
CA VAL A 21 -6.13 5.72 31.27
C VAL A 21 -7.62 5.49 31.57
N LYS A 22 -8.04 5.51 32.85
CA LYS A 22 -9.47 5.42 33.24
C LYS A 22 -10.29 6.67 32.88
N GLU A 23 -9.65 7.83 32.79
CA GLU A 23 -10.28 9.06 32.31
C GLU A 23 -10.21 9.21 30.78
N ARG A 24 -9.30 8.50 30.09
CA ARG A 24 -9.30 8.44 28.61
C ARG A 24 -10.34 7.49 28.01
N THR A 25 -10.71 6.41 28.69
CA THR A 25 -11.92 5.65 28.31
C THR A 25 -13.18 6.46 28.56
N ARG A 26 -13.18 7.36 29.56
CA ARG A 26 -14.20 8.42 29.62
C ARG A 26 -14.07 9.40 28.45
N ASN A 27 -12.89 9.68 27.90
CA ASN A 27 -12.74 10.57 26.72
C ASN A 27 -12.99 9.94 25.35
N PHE A 28 -12.91 8.62 25.16
CA PHE A 28 -13.45 7.96 23.97
C PHE A 28 -14.97 7.75 24.09
N ALA A 29 -15.49 7.63 25.31
CA ALA A 29 -16.92 7.68 25.60
C ALA A 29 -17.48 9.12 25.66
N SER A 30 -16.66 10.15 25.89
CA SER A 30 -17.09 11.56 25.90
C SER A 30 -16.75 12.28 24.60
N LEU A 31 -15.93 11.69 23.73
CA LEU A 31 -15.98 11.94 22.28
C LEU A 31 -17.18 11.23 21.62
N GLN A 32 -18.02 10.49 22.36
CA GLN A 32 -19.35 10.09 21.87
C GLN A 32 -20.36 11.24 21.91
N GLU A 33 -20.02 12.42 22.45
CA GLU A 33 -20.91 13.58 22.54
C GLU A 33 -20.64 14.71 21.53
N GLU A 34 -19.81 14.49 20.51
CA GLU A 34 -19.86 15.28 19.28
C GLU A 34 -19.98 14.34 18.06
N SER A 35 -21.10 14.12 17.38
CA SER A 35 -22.56 14.33 17.56
C SER A 35 -23.24 14.09 16.19
N GLU A 36 -22.46 13.92 15.10
CA GLU A 36 -22.96 13.76 13.74
C GLU A 36 -22.37 12.51 13.06
N ILE A 37 -23.13 11.41 13.04
CA ILE A 37 -22.88 10.29 12.11
C ILE A 37 -23.41 10.74 10.75
N VAL A 38 -22.53 11.13 9.82
CA VAL A 38 -22.91 11.70 8.51
C VAL A 38 -22.13 11.09 7.37
N ILE A 39 -22.73 11.08 6.18
CA ILE A 39 -21.99 10.91 4.92
C ILE A 39 -21.69 12.31 4.37
N LYS A 40 -20.43 12.58 4.03
CA LYS A 40 -20.00 13.81 3.37
C LYS A 40 -19.81 13.53 1.89
N TYR A 41 -20.44 14.34 1.04
CA TYR A 41 -20.10 14.45 -0.37
C TYR A 41 -19.36 15.77 -0.59
N ILE A 42 -18.10 15.68 -0.98
CA ILE A 42 -17.20 16.82 -1.17
C ILE A 42 -17.08 17.03 -2.68
N SER A 43 -17.33 18.24 -3.12
CA SER A 43 -17.07 18.72 -4.48
C SER A 43 -16.12 19.90 -4.41
N TYR A 44 -15.38 20.20 -5.48
CA TYR A 44 -14.51 21.37 -5.50
C TYR A 44 -14.95 22.32 -6.62
N LYS A 45 -15.16 23.59 -6.26
CA LYS A 45 -15.48 24.68 -7.20
C LYS A 45 -14.46 25.78 -7.00
N ASN A 46 -13.74 26.16 -8.06
CA ASN A 46 -12.67 27.17 -8.01
C ASN A 46 -11.60 26.89 -6.95
N GLY A 47 -11.27 25.61 -6.73
CA GLY A 47 -10.28 25.19 -5.73
C GLY A 47 -10.79 25.15 -4.29
N GLN A 48 -12.00 25.64 -4.00
CA GLN A 48 -12.62 25.54 -2.67
C GLN A 48 -13.49 24.28 -2.56
N ALA A 49 -13.40 23.59 -1.42
CA ALA A 49 -14.23 22.43 -1.13
C ALA A 49 -15.64 22.84 -0.69
N ILE A 50 -16.65 22.38 -1.41
CA ILE A 50 -18.05 22.45 -1.04
C ILE A 50 -18.42 21.08 -0.45
N VAL A 51 -18.78 21.07 0.83
CA VAL A 51 -19.09 19.84 1.57
C VAL A 51 -20.59 19.75 1.77
N ASP A 52 -21.23 18.78 1.12
CA ASP A 52 -22.61 18.40 1.40
C ASP A 52 -22.64 17.34 2.52
N LYS A 53 -23.25 17.70 3.66
CA LYS A 53 -23.43 16.79 4.80
C LYS A 53 -24.80 16.12 4.72
N ILE A 54 -24.79 14.80 4.69
CA ILE A 54 -25.98 13.96 4.62
C ILE A 54 -26.13 13.27 5.97
N SER A 55 -27.05 13.77 6.78
CA SER A 55 -27.39 13.21 8.09
C SER A 55 -28.36 12.03 7.96
N PRO A 56 -28.51 11.19 9.01
CA PRO A 56 -29.45 10.07 8.99
C PRO A 56 -30.89 10.53 8.81
N ALA A 57 -31.28 11.65 9.44
CA ALA A 57 -32.62 12.23 9.28
C ALA A 57 -32.86 12.71 7.84
N ARG A 58 -31.88 13.42 7.24
CA ARG A 58 -31.96 13.82 5.83
C ARG A 58 -32.00 12.60 4.91
N TRP A 59 -31.26 11.54 5.23
CA TRP A 59 -31.30 10.29 4.48
C TRP A 59 -32.64 9.58 4.58
N ALA A 60 -33.27 9.61 5.76
CA ALA A 60 -34.56 8.98 6.05
C ALA A 60 -35.76 9.68 5.40
N GLY A 61 -35.56 10.86 4.79
CA GLY A 61 -36.62 11.66 4.19
C GLY A 61 -37.26 12.68 5.14
N ASP A 62 -36.73 12.86 6.36
CA ASP A 62 -37.30 13.78 7.34
C ASP A 62 -37.18 15.24 6.87
N LYS A 63 -38.25 16.03 7.05
CA LYS A 63 -38.31 17.49 6.79
C LYS A 63 -37.80 17.90 5.40
N GLY A 64 -38.22 17.18 4.35
CA GLY A 64 -37.75 17.44 2.98
C GLY A 64 -36.37 16.82 2.69
N GLY A 65 -36.03 15.75 3.40
CA GLY A 65 -34.88 14.91 3.12
C GLY A 65 -35.00 14.15 1.80
N PHE A 66 -34.14 13.15 1.61
CA PHE A 66 -34.15 12.36 0.39
C PHE A 66 -35.42 11.53 0.26
N SER A 67 -36.07 11.65 -0.89
CA SER A 67 -36.98 10.61 -1.39
C SER A 67 -36.21 9.33 -1.71
N ASP A 68 -36.90 8.24 -2.01
CA ASP A 68 -36.29 7.00 -2.51
C ASP A 68 -35.38 7.27 -3.71
N GLY A 69 -35.86 8.07 -4.68
CA GLY A 69 -35.07 8.50 -5.83
C GLY A 69 -33.87 9.38 -5.44
N GLY A 70 -34.00 10.22 -4.40
CA GLY A 70 -32.89 11.01 -3.87
C GLY A 70 -31.79 10.15 -3.24
N ARG A 71 -32.16 9.06 -2.56
CA ARG A 71 -31.21 8.10 -1.99
C ARG A 71 -30.49 7.29 -3.08
N GLN A 72 -31.21 6.91 -4.14
CA GLN A 72 -30.63 6.27 -5.33
C GLN A 72 -29.61 7.19 -6.02
N ASP A 73 -29.96 8.46 -6.24
CA ASP A 73 -29.06 9.46 -6.82
C ASP A 73 -27.81 9.66 -5.94
N ALA A 74 -27.99 9.71 -4.61
CA ALA A 74 -26.87 9.79 -3.68
C ALA A 74 -25.95 8.56 -3.77
N LEU A 75 -26.49 7.34 -3.91
CA LEU A 75 -25.68 6.13 -4.13
C LEU A 75 -24.85 6.21 -5.42
N ILE A 76 -25.44 6.67 -6.52
CA ILE A 76 -24.73 6.87 -7.78
C ILE A 76 -23.63 7.93 -7.63
N LYS A 77 -23.91 9.02 -6.91
CA LYS A 77 -22.93 10.07 -6.62
C LYS A 77 -21.78 9.55 -5.79
N PHE A 78 -22.07 8.78 -4.74
CA PHE A 78 -21.02 8.17 -3.91
C PHE A 78 -20.19 7.18 -4.70
N PHE A 79 -20.84 6.35 -5.52
CA PHE A 79 -20.16 5.45 -6.46
C PHE A 79 -19.24 6.25 -7.39
N SER A 80 -19.76 7.28 -8.05
CA SER A 80 -18.99 8.10 -9.00
C SER A 80 -17.85 8.88 -8.35
N ALA A 81 -18.02 9.32 -7.10
CA ALA A 81 -17.00 10.03 -6.34
C ALA A 81 -15.91 9.12 -5.75
N ASN A 82 -16.18 7.81 -5.67
CA ASN A 82 -15.26 6.80 -5.13
C ASN A 82 -14.83 5.76 -6.17
N THR A 83 -15.17 5.97 -7.45
CA THR A 83 -14.69 5.14 -8.58
C THR A 83 -14.00 6.05 -9.61
N ARG A 84 -12.88 5.57 -10.13
CA ARG A 84 -11.82 6.40 -10.70
C ARG A 84 -12.07 6.73 -12.17
N ILE A 85 -12.89 5.94 -12.89
CA ILE A 85 -13.34 6.24 -14.27
C ILE A 85 -14.13 7.57 -14.32
N LYS A 86 -14.88 7.93 -13.28
CA LYS A 86 -15.70 9.16 -13.27
C LYS A 86 -15.11 10.32 -12.46
N SER A 87 -14.30 10.05 -11.44
CA SER A 87 -13.65 11.12 -10.67
C SER A 87 -12.53 11.85 -11.45
N ASN A 88 -12.04 11.28 -12.56
CA ASN A 88 -10.92 11.84 -13.34
C ASN A 88 -11.33 12.69 -14.55
N SER A 89 -12.62 12.90 -14.84
CA SER A 89 -13.08 13.80 -15.92
C SER A 89 -12.93 15.30 -15.59
N GLY A 90 -11.98 15.66 -14.73
CA GLY A 90 -11.80 17.03 -14.21
C GLY A 90 -12.70 17.38 -13.03
N GLN A 91 -13.67 16.53 -12.68
CA GLN A 91 -14.53 16.75 -11.53
C GLN A 91 -13.90 16.18 -10.24
N LYS A 92 -13.30 17.06 -9.43
CA LYS A 92 -12.83 16.72 -8.08
C LYS A 92 -14.06 16.47 -7.19
N HIS A 93 -14.52 15.23 -7.09
CA HIS A 93 -15.49 14.81 -6.08
C HIS A 93 -14.89 13.77 -5.14
N GLU A 94 -15.42 13.66 -3.94
CA GLU A 94 -15.09 12.64 -2.94
C GLU A 94 -16.34 12.37 -2.13
N ALA A 95 -16.61 11.12 -1.76
CA ALA A 95 -17.59 10.85 -0.72
C ALA A 95 -16.95 10.04 0.39
N CYS A 96 -17.20 10.40 1.64
CA CYS A 96 -16.67 9.74 2.82
C CYS A 96 -17.68 9.78 3.97
N PHE A 97 -17.47 9.04 5.05
CA PHE A 97 -18.34 9.09 6.23
C PHE A 97 -17.63 9.55 7.51
N VAL A 98 -18.39 10.10 8.45
CA VAL A 98 -17.96 10.42 9.81
C VAL A 98 -18.67 9.48 10.79
N GLY A 99 -17.91 8.91 11.74
CA GLY A 99 -18.38 7.88 12.67
C GLY A 99 -17.76 6.51 12.36
N LEU A 100 -18.23 5.46 13.03
CA LEU A 100 -17.81 4.09 12.74
C LEU A 100 -18.59 3.51 11.55
N ALA A 101 -17.93 2.76 10.66
CA ALA A 101 -18.58 2.13 9.51
C ALA A 101 -19.82 1.30 9.89
N GLN A 102 -19.79 0.61 11.03
CA GLN A 102 -20.92 -0.17 11.55
C GLN A 102 -22.10 0.73 11.92
N GLN A 103 -21.83 1.89 12.51
CA GLN A 103 -22.86 2.86 12.84
C GLN A 103 -23.44 3.51 11.58
N VAL A 104 -22.58 3.82 10.60
CA VAL A 104 -23.02 4.35 9.29
C VAL A 104 -23.85 3.31 8.55
N GLN A 105 -23.40 2.05 8.52
CA GLN A 105 -24.15 0.92 7.97
C GLN A 105 -25.54 0.84 8.60
N LYS A 106 -25.61 0.87 9.94
CA LYS A 106 -26.88 0.81 10.68
C LYS A 106 -27.75 2.06 10.51
N LYS A 107 -27.18 3.26 10.33
CA LYS A 107 -27.98 4.49 10.24
C LYS A 107 -28.42 4.82 8.82
N PHE A 108 -27.67 4.41 7.81
CA PHE A 108 -27.94 4.74 6.40
C PHE A 108 -28.40 3.54 5.57
N PHE A 109 -28.14 2.31 6.01
CA PHE A 109 -28.38 1.11 5.20
C PHE A 109 -29.02 -0.03 6.00
N ASP A 110 -29.64 0.28 7.14
CA ASP A 110 -30.38 -0.69 7.94
C ASP A 110 -31.70 -1.04 7.29
N GLN A 111 -31.79 -2.30 6.89
CA GLN A 111 -32.89 -2.87 6.14
C GLN A 111 -34.08 -3.25 7.03
N SER A 112 -33.86 -3.30 8.34
CA SER A 112 -34.95 -3.50 9.31
C SER A 112 -35.77 -2.24 9.53
N ASN A 113 -35.26 -1.07 9.12
CA ASN A 113 -35.97 0.20 9.20
C ASN A 113 -36.40 0.68 7.80
N PRO A 114 -37.71 0.63 7.46
CA PRO A 114 -38.22 1.08 6.16
C PRO A 114 -37.85 2.53 5.82
N GLN A 115 -37.69 3.40 6.82
CA GLN A 115 -37.29 4.79 6.60
C GLN A 115 -35.82 4.91 6.19
N HIS A 116 -34.95 3.96 6.55
CA HIS A 116 -33.54 3.95 6.17
C HIS A 116 -33.25 2.98 5.01
N ALA A 117 -34.20 2.12 4.67
CA ALA A 117 -34.10 1.20 3.55
C ALA A 117 -33.97 1.97 2.23
N VAL A 118 -32.78 1.95 1.68
CA VAL A 118 -32.54 2.41 0.32
C VAL A 118 -32.91 1.26 -0.59
N ARG A 119 -33.71 1.54 -1.62
CA ARG A 119 -33.80 0.62 -2.74
C ARG A 119 -32.80 1.07 -3.78
N ASP A 120 -32.07 0.14 -4.34
CA ASP A 120 -31.29 0.42 -5.53
C ASP A 120 -32.21 0.67 -6.74
N LEU A 121 -31.62 0.86 -7.91
CA LEU A 121 -32.33 1.28 -9.12
C LEU A 121 -33.11 0.13 -9.79
N VAL A 122 -33.21 -1.05 -9.15
CA VAL A 122 -34.12 -2.14 -9.54
C VAL A 122 -35.13 -2.47 -8.44
N GLY A 123 -35.09 -1.79 -7.30
CA GLY A 123 -35.98 -2.04 -6.16
C GLY A 123 -35.40 -2.99 -5.11
N ASN A 124 -34.19 -3.52 -5.34
CA ASN A 124 -33.48 -4.40 -4.43
C ASN A 124 -32.82 -3.61 -3.31
N VAL A 125 -32.42 -4.34 -2.28
CA VAL A 125 -31.73 -3.80 -1.11
C VAL A 125 -30.22 -3.76 -1.40
N PRO A 126 -29.56 -2.58 -1.32
CA PRO A 126 -28.11 -2.49 -1.40
C PRO A 126 -27.46 -3.33 -0.31
N GLN A 127 -26.52 -4.19 -0.71
CA GLN A 127 -25.76 -4.98 0.24
C GLN A 127 -24.63 -4.11 0.79
N THR A 128 -24.45 -4.12 2.10
CA THR A 128 -23.42 -3.32 2.76
C THR A 128 -22.60 -4.16 3.73
N LYS A 129 -21.32 -3.81 3.87
CA LYS A 129 -20.42 -4.46 4.83
C LYS A 129 -19.46 -3.44 5.41
N ALA A 130 -19.63 -3.13 6.69
CA ALA A 130 -18.65 -2.38 7.44
C ALA A 130 -17.38 -3.22 7.63
N SER A 131 -16.22 -2.59 7.41
CA SER A 131 -14.95 -3.14 7.84
C SER A 131 -14.90 -3.18 9.35
N SER A 132 -14.18 -4.16 9.88
CA SER A 132 -14.09 -4.37 11.32
C SER A 132 -13.37 -3.20 12.01
N ASP A 133 -12.39 -2.58 11.33
CA ASP A 133 -11.71 -1.35 11.74
C ASP A 133 -12.60 -0.10 11.83
N GLY A 134 -13.85 -0.16 11.33
CA GLY A 134 -14.77 0.96 11.32
C GLY A 134 -14.43 2.07 10.32
N MET A 135 -13.42 1.89 9.47
CA MET A 135 -12.88 2.93 8.58
C MET A 135 -13.34 2.82 7.12
N LEU A 136 -13.99 1.73 6.73
CA LEU A 136 -14.49 1.49 5.38
C LEU A 136 -15.89 0.88 5.40
N LEU A 137 -16.73 1.28 4.45
CA LEU A 137 -18.01 0.65 4.19
C LEU A 137 -18.02 0.17 2.73
N GLY A 138 -18.11 -1.15 2.52
CA GLY A 138 -18.36 -1.72 1.19
C GLY A 138 -19.84 -1.63 0.86
N LEU A 139 -20.18 -1.24 -0.38
CA LEU A 139 -21.54 -1.18 -0.88
C LEU A 139 -21.66 -1.91 -2.22
N LYS A 140 -22.77 -2.64 -2.39
CA LYS A 140 -23.26 -3.20 -3.65
C LYS A 140 -24.68 -2.70 -3.91
N PHE A 141 -25.00 -2.26 -5.11
CA PHE A 141 -26.36 -1.90 -5.51
C PHE A 141 -26.62 -2.26 -6.98
N ASP A 142 -27.85 -2.61 -7.32
CA ASP A 142 -28.24 -3.04 -8.66
C ASP A 142 -28.96 -1.91 -9.44
N VAL A 143 -28.80 -1.88 -10.76
CA VAL A 143 -29.38 -0.85 -11.63
C VAL A 143 -30.03 -1.45 -12.87
N ARG A 144 -31.26 -1.02 -13.17
CA ARG A 144 -31.93 -1.33 -14.44
C ARG A 144 -31.52 -0.27 -15.45
N ILE A 145 -30.92 -0.71 -16.55
CA ILE A 145 -30.56 0.20 -17.63
C ILE A 145 -31.78 0.32 -18.54
N ASN A 146 -32.26 1.55 -18.76
CA ASN A 146 -33.39 1.80 -19.64
C ASN A 146 -33.15 1.20 -21.03
N GLY A 147 -34.06 0.33 -21.49
CA GLY A 147 -33.95 -0.39 -22.76
C GLY A 147 -33.30 -1.77 -22.67
N GLU A 148 -32.74 -2.16 -21.52
CA GLU A 148 -32.27 -3.53 -21.25
C GLU A 148 -33.14 -4.17 -20.15
N ASN A 149 -33.69 -5.37 -20.39
CA ASN A 149 -34.32 -6.19 -19.33
C ASN A 149 -33.26 -6.81 -18.38
N LYS A 150 -32.08 -6.19 -18.23
CA LYS A 150 -30.94 -6.71 -17.49
C LYS A 150 -30.58 -5.77 -16.33
N GLU A 151 -30.34 -6.37 -15.18
CA GLU A 151 -29.88 -5.69 -13.97
C GLU A 151 -28.36 -5.77 -13.89
N ARG A 152 -27.70 -4.68 -13.50
CA ARG A 152 -26.24 -4.65 -13.26
C ARG A 152 -25.93 -4.30 -11.82
N SER A 153 -25.10 -5.11 -11.18
CA SER A 153 -24.56 -4.83 -9.85
C SER A 153 -23.34 -3.92 -9.92
N TYR A 154 -23.35 -2.85 -9.14
CA TYR A 154 -22.23 -1.93 -8.94
C TYR A 154 -21.67 -2.09 -7.54
N PHE A 155 -20.35 -2.00 -7.41
CA PHE A 155 -19.64 -2.14 -6.15
C PHE A 155 -18.70 -0.96 -5.93
N PHE A 156 -18.69 -0.40 -4.73
CA PHE A 156 -17.70 0.61 -4.35
C PHE A 156 -17.43 0.60 -2.84
N ARG A 157 -16.38 1.31 -2.42
CA ARG A 157 -16.03 1.48 -1.02
C ARG A 157 -16.19 2.95 -0.65
N LEU A 158 -16.94 3.21 0.42
CA LEU A 158 -17.05 4.53 1.03
C LEU A 158 -16.08 4.59 2.20
N PRO A 159 -15.04 5.45 2.17
CA PRO A 159 -14.08 5.56 3.27
C PRO A 159 -14.57 6.46 4.40
N ASN A 160 -14.03 6.28 5.59
CA ASN A 160 -14.13 7.28 6.65
C ASN A 160 -13.36 8.55 6.24
N CYS A 161 -13.88 9.73 6.53
CA CYS A 161 -13.26 11.00 6.14
C CYS A 161 -11.88 11.23 6.78
N LEU A 162 -11.54 10.53 7.87
CA LEU A 162 -10.20 10.55 8.47
C LEU A 162 -9.19 9.65 7.72
N ALA A 163 -9.67 8.70 6.90
CA ALA A 163 -8.80 7.83 6.11
C ALA A 163 -8.25 8.52 4.85
N GLY A 164 -8.85 9.65 4.43
CA GLY A 164 -8.64 10.26 3.12
C GLY A 164 -9.17 9.36 1.99
N LYS A 165 -9.09 9.84 0.74
CA LYS A 165 -9.45 9.04 -0.45
C LYS A 165 -8.79 7.66 -0.40
N SER A 166 -9.61 6.61 -0.34
CA SER A 166 -9.14 5.25 -0.50
C SER A 166 -8.66 5.05 -1.95
N PRO A 167 -7.44 4.54 -2.19
CA PRO A 167 -6.99 4.24 -3.55
C PRO A 167 -7.59 2.91 -4.02
N ILE A 168 -8.83 2.90 -4.52
CA ILE A 168 -9.55 1.69 -4.96
C ILE A 168 -10.61 2.11 -5.99
N ASP A 169 -10.98 1.43 -7.08
CA ASP A 169 -10.39 0.48 -8.03
C ASP A 169 -11.52 0.27 -9.08
N ASP A 170 -11.30 0.60 -10.36
CA ASP A 170 -12.28 0.47 -11.47
C ASP A 170 -12.49 -0.95 -12.03
N SER A 171 -13.29 -1.74 -11.31
CA SER A 171 -13.56 -3.15 -11.62
C SER A 171 -14.84 -3.29 -12.41
N GLY A 172 -14.89 -2.70 -13.60
CA GLY A 172 -15.92 -2.94 -14.62
C GLY A 172 -15.40 -3.79 -15.77
N ASP A 173 -16.13 -4.87 -16.08
CA ASP A 173 -16.00 -5.87 -17.16
C ASP A 173 -15.36 -7.23 -16.81
N TYR A 174 -16.22 -8.14 -16.33
CA TYR A 174 -16.32 -9.49 -16.93
C TYR A 174 -16.98 -9.33 -18.30
N GLN A 175 -16.32 -9.78 -19.36
CA GLN A 175 -16.70 -9.65 -20.78
C GLN A 175 -17.31 -10.95 -21.35
N VAL A 176 -17.99 -11.04 -22.50
CA VAL A 176 -18.68 -10.13 -23.45
C VAL A 176 -19.38 -11.07 -24.46
N GLY A 177 -20.50 -10.64 -25.03
CA GLY A 177 -21.08 -11.23 -26.23
C GLY A 177 -21.48 -10.14 -27.21
N SER A 178 -20.69 -10.01 -28.26
CA SER A 178 -20.64 -8.95 -29.25
C SER A 178 -21.93 -8.78 -30.07
N VAL A 179 -22.81 -7.83 -29.70
CA VAL A 179 -23.60 -7.10 -30.70
C VAL A 179 -23.88 -5.69 -30.16
N PHE A 180 -23.78 -4.71 -31.05
CA PHE A 180 -24.17 -3.31 -30.88
C PHE A 180 -23.17 -2.41 -30.17
N LYS A 181 -22.18 -2.06 -31.00
CA LYS A 181 -21.51 -0.77 -31.05
C LYS A 181 -22.41 0.37 -31.56
N ASP A 182 -23.73 0.23 -31.57
CA ASP A 182 -24.62 1.24 -32.14
C ASP A 182 -25.86 1.52 -31.27
N LYS A 183 -25.93 2.80 -30.87
CA LYS A 183 -27.09 3.58 -30.40
C LYS A 183 -27.57 3.38 -28.95
N PHE A 184 -26.78 3.90 -28.01
CA PHE A 184 -27.31 4.77 -26.95
C PHE A 184 -26.34 5.93 -26.69
N ASP A 185 -26.88 7.14 -26.74
CA ASP A 185 -26.15 8.40 -26.88
C ASP A 185 -25.86 9.04 -25.51
N ILE A 186 -24.59 8.97 -25.11
CA ILE A 186 -24.05 9.66 -23.92
C ILE A 186 -23.59 11.09 -24.25
N ASN A 187 -23.60 11.50 -25.54
CA ASN A 187 -23.09 12.76 -26.06
C ASN A 187 -24.07 13.94 -25.94
N LYS A 188 -25.16 13.83 -25.14
CA LYS A 188 -25.89 15.04 -24.71
C LYS A 188 -25.24 15.78 -23.54
N PHE A 189 -24.07 15.34 -23.09
CA PHE A 189 -23.12 16.17 -22.35
C PHE A 189 -21.85 16.30 -23.19
N GLU A 190 -21.75 17.39 -23.96
CA GLU A 190 -20.59 17.66 -24.82
C GLU A 190 -19.30 17.81 -24.00
N LEU A 191 -18.32 16.95 -24.26
CA LEU A 191 -16.89 17.27 -24.17
C LEU A 191 -16.17 16.46 -25.26
N HIS A 192 -15.49 17.18 -26.16
CA HIS A 192 -14.87 16.70 -27.40
C HIS A 192 -13.98 15.45 -27.23
N GLU A 193 -14.37 14.38 -27.94
CA GLU A 193 -13.68 13.10 -28.03
C GLU A 193 -13.15 12.91 -29.46
N MET A 194 -11.92 13.36 -29.74
CA MET A 194 -11.21 13.04 -30.97
C MET A 194 -9.72 12.82 -30.65
N ALA A 195 -9.34 11.62 -30.20
CA ALA A 195 -7.96 11.10 -30.30
C ALA A 195 -7.74 9.65 -29.78
N GLU A 196 -8.68 9.01 -29.08
CA GLU A 196 -8.31 7.83 -28.27
C GLU A 196 -8.19 6.49 -29.03
N LYS A 197 -8.82 6.34 -30.19
CA LYS A 197 -8.93 5.01 -30.84
C LYS A 197 -7.72 4.55 -31.64
N GLU A 198 -6.83 5.47 -32.03
CA GLU A 198 -5.62 5.12 -32.78
C GLU A 198 -4.38 4.96 -31.88
N ILE A 199 -4.48 5.28 -30.58
CA ILE A 199 -3.30 5.38 -29.70
C ILE A 199 -3.30 4.34 -28.57
N TYR A 200 -4.45 3.86 -28.09
CA TYR A 200 -4.50 3.04 -26.87
C TYR A 200 -5.11 1.66 -27.10
N GLY A 201 -4.24 0.64 -27.02
CA GLY A 201 -4.57 -0.77 -27.22
C GLY A 201 -5.60 -1.36 -26.24
N ASN A 202 -5.97 -2.60 -26.54
CA ASN A 202 -7.07 -3.40 -25.97
C ASN A 202 -7.46 -3.10 -24.51
N LYS A 203 -8.75 -2.78 -24.34
CA LYS A 203 -9.46 -2.67 -23.06
C LYS A 203 -9.27 -3.96 -22.26
N ARG A 204 -8.79 -3.85 -21.01
CA ARG A 204 -8.62 -5.00 -20.11
C ARG A 204 -9.99 -5.54 -19.73
N ASP A 205 -10.13 -6.86 -19.70
CA ASP A 205 -11.05 -7.49 -18.75
C ASP A 205 -10.48 -7.22 -17.36
N ILE A 206 -11.28 -6.76 -16.41
CA ILE A 206 -10.86 -6.78 -14.99
C ILE A 206 -10.22 -8.15 -14.74
N ALA A 207 -9.17 -8.23 -13.93
CA ALA A 207 -8.79 -9.49 -13.28
C ALA A 207 -10.07 -10.17 -12.77
N GLN A 208 -10.62 -11.07 -13.59
CA GLN A 208 -11.87 -11.72 -13.32
C GLN A 208 -11.67 -12.43 -11.99
N VAL A 209 -12.61 -12.31 -11.05
CA VAL A 209 -12.66 -13.06 -9.78
C VAL A 209 -12.86 -14.56 -10.06
N ALA A 210 -12.23 -15.10 -11.11
CA ALA A 210 -12.39 -16.43 -11.63
C ALA A 210 -11.96 -17.48 -10.59
N THR A 211 -11.13 -17.08 -9.61
CA THR A 211 -10.89 -17.86 -8.41
C THR A 211 -10.83 -16.96 -7.18
N ASN A 212 -11.63 -17.28 -6.16
CA ASN A 212 -11.64 -16.60 -4.85
C ASN A 212 -10.34 -16.80 -4.05
N ALA A 213 -9.30 -17.39 -4.66
CA ALA A 213 -8.20 -17.98 -3.92
C ALA A 213 -7.01 -17.02 -3.77
N GLY A 214 -6.93 -15.89 -4.48
CA GLY A 214 -5.78 -15.00 -4.35
C GLY A 214 -4.43 -15.57 -4.83
N PHE A 215 -4.43 -16.76 -5.42
CA PHE A 215 -3.26 -17.47 -5.96
C PHE A 215 -3.12 -17.39 -7.49
N VAL A 216 -4.18 -16.96 -8.18
CA VAL A 216 -4.20 -16.90 -9.64
C VAL A 216 -3.92 -15.47 -10.12
N ILE A 217 -2.99 -15.35 -11.05
CA ILE A 217 -2.62 -14.09 -11.68
C ILE A 217 -3.43 -13.97 -12.97
N ASN A 218 -4.35 -13.02 -12.98
CA ASN A 218 -5.27 -12.81 -14.11
C ASN A 218 -4.80 -11.69 -15.05
N ASP A 219 -3.57 -11.22 -14.91
CA ASP A 219 -3.00 -10.22 -15.80
C ASP A 219 -2.32 -10.94 -16.96
N THR A 220 -2.91 -10.84 -18.15
CA THR A 220 -2.44 -11.44 -19.41
C THR A 220 -1.87 -10.35 -20.32
N PRO A 221 -0.61 -9.94 -20.10
CA PRO A 221 -0.01 -8.84 -20.84
C PRO A 221 0.09 -9.14 -22.34
N ALA A 222 -0.26 -8.16 -23.17
CA ALA A 222 0.02 -8.21 -24.61
C ALA A 222 1.52 -7.93 -24.84
N ILE A 223 2.31 -9.00 -24.92
CA ILE A 223 3.77 -8.91 -25.09
C ILE A 223 4.09 -8.49 -26.54
N PRO A 224 4.89 -7.41 -26.75
CA PRO A 224 5.32 -7.02 -28.08
C PRO A 224 6.08 -8.14 -28.80
N SER A 225 5.86 -8.30 -30.10
CA SER A 225 6.53 -9.34 -30.91
C SER A 225 8.06 -9.28 -30.74
N GLY A 226 8.68 -10.44 -30.56
CA GLY A 226 10.13 -10.58 -30.37
C GLY A 226 10.65 -10.31 -28.95
N LYS A 227 9.85 -9.75 -28.03
CA LYS A 227 10.26 -9.62 -26.62
C LYS A 227 10.03 -10.91 -25.84
N LYS A 228 11.07 -11.37 -25.14
CA LYS A 228 11.00 -12.49 -24.18
C LYS A 228 10.93 -11.94 -22.76
N LEU A 229 9.71 -11.77 -22.25
CA LEU A 229 9.44 -11.32 -20.88
C LEU A 229 9.06 -12.52 -20.00
N PRO A 230 9.36 -12.49 -18.70
CA PRO A 230 8.93 -13.54 -17.79
C PRO A 230 7.40 -13.59 -17.70
N ASN A 231 6.89 -14.75 -17.30
CA ASN A 231 5.51 -14.90 -16.86
C ASN A 231 5.56 -15.12 -15.36
N PHE A 232 5.05 -14.17 -14.58
CA PHE A 232 5.17 -14.23 -13.13
C PHE A 232 4.44 -15.45 -12.58
N GLU A 233 5.14 -16.23 -11.77
CA GLU A 233 4.58 -17.35 -11.03
C GLU A 233 4.66 -17.07 -9.53
N LEU A 234 3.52 -17.15 -8.86
CA LEU A 234 3.44 -17.01 -7.42
C LEU A 234 4.09 -18.21 -6.74
N ARG A 235 5.32 -18.02 -6.25
CA ARG A 235 5.97 -19.00 -5.35
C ARG A 235 5.44 -18.89 -3.93
N LEU A 236 4.80 -19.95 -3.43
CA LEU A 236 4.44 -20.11 -2.02
C LEU A 236 4.56 -21.59 -1.60
N GLU A 237 5.73 -21.94 -1.07
CA GLU A 237 6.08 -23.30 -0.65
C GLU A 237 6.71 -23.27 0.74
N LYS A 238 6.49 -24.35 1.51
CA LYS A 238 7.23 -24.55 2.75
C LYS A 238 8.62 -25.10 2.44
N ASN A 239 9.63 -24.57 3.10
CA ASN A 239 10.97 -25.13 3.04
C ASN A 239 11.13 -26.20 4.11
N SER A 240 10.73 -27.44 3.81
CA SER A 240 10.84 -28.56 4.76
C SER A 240 12.20 -29.26 4.76
N ASN A 241 13.03 -29.07 3.72
CA ASN A 241 14.13 -29.98 3.40
C ASN A 241 15.52 -29.33 3.18
N LYS A 242 15.71 -28.01 3.39
CA LYS A 242 17.06 -27.41 3.33
C LYS A 242 17.73 -27.39 4.71
N ALA A 243 19.03 -27.67 4.74
CA ALA A 243 19.90 -27.40 5.88
C ALA A 243 19.75 -25.95 6.34
N ALA A 244 19.95 -25.70 7.64
CA ALA A 244 19.86 -24.36 8.23
C ALA A 244 20.80 -23.40 7.48
N GLU A 245 20.23 -22.40 6.80
CA GLU A 245 21.01 -21.37 6.13
C GLU A 245 21.74 -20.53 7.19
N VAL A 246 23.03 -20.27 6.95
CA VAL A 246 23.80 -19.33 7.78
C VAL A 246 23.50 -17.93 7.27
N TYR A 247 22.76 -17.17 8.06
CA TYR A 247 22.37 -15.82 7.68
C TYR A 247 23.48 -14.80 7.93
N PRO A 248 23.86 -14.00 6.92
CA PRO A 248 25.06 -13.17 6.99
C PRO A 248 24.92 -11.91 7.87
N TRP A 249 23.70 -11.57 8.29
CA TRP A 249 23.44 -10.44 9.19
C TRP A 249 23.62 -10.78 10.68
N LYS A 250 23.82 -12.06 11.02
CA LYS A 250 24.00 -12.47 12.42
C LYS A 250 25.16 -11.70 13.05
N ASN A 251 24.92 -11.20 14.27
CA ASN A 251 25.87 -10.37 15.02
C ASN A 251 26.25 -9.03 14.35
N GLY A 252 25.50 -8.58 13.34
CA GLY A 252 25.59 -7.22 12.80
C GLY A 252 25.30 -6.15 13.86
N SER A 253 25.47 -4.87 13.52
CA SER A 253 25.26 -3.76 14.44
C SER A 253 24.45 -2.65 13.78
N VAL A 254 23.57 -2.02 14.55
CA VAL A 254 22.87 -0.77 14.22
C VAL A 254 23.09 0.31 15.29
N LYS A 255 24.12 0.14 16.13
CA LYS A 255 24.44 1.08 17.22
C LYS A 255 25.07 2.39 16.76
N ASP A 256 25.70 2.36 15.59
CA ASP A 256 26.38 3.49 14.96
C ASP A 256 26.27 3.37 13.44
N GLU A 257 26.56 4.46 12.74
CA GLU A 257 26.41 4.55 11.28
C GLU A 257 27.28 3.53 10.53
N ILE A 258 28.54 3.34 10.93
CA ILE A 258 29.48 2.44 10.25
C ILE A 258 29.01 0.98 10.35
N GLY A 259 28.61 0.55 11.56
CA GLY A 259 28.02 -0.76 11.79
C GLY A 259 26.74 -0.96 10.99
N ALA A 260 25.85 0.03 11.03
CA ALA A 260 24.58 0.00 10.30
C ALA A 260 24.80 -0.04 8.78
N MET A 261 25.68 0.78 8.24
CA MET A 261 26.01 0.79 6.81
C MET A 261 26.59 -0.55 6.37
N LYS A 262 27.53 -1.11 7.15
CA LYS A 262 28.08 -2.46 6.88
C LYS A 262 26.97 -3.52 6.83
N LEU A 263 26.05 -3.49 7.79
CA LEU A 263 24.92 -4.41 7.82
C LEU A 263 23.96 -4.18 6.63
N GLY A 264 23.64 -2.93 6.29
CA GLY A 264 22.82 -2.59 5.12
C GLY A 264 23.40 -3.16 3.83
N MET A 265 24.70 -3.00 3.60
CA MET A 265 25.37 -3.57 2.42
C MET A 265 25.33 -5.10 2.39
N VAL A 266 25.43 -5.76 3.55
CA VAL A 266 25.26 -7.23 3.66
C VAL A 266 23.83 -7.65 3.29
N LEU A 267 22.82 -6.91 3.74
CA LEU A 267 21.42 -7.19 3.45
C LEU A 267 21.08 -6.96 1.97
N GLN A 268 21.60 -5.87 1.37
CA GLN A 268 21.47 -5.61 -0.06
C GLN A 268 22.14 -6.70 -0.90
N LYS A 269 23.33 -7.15 -0.51
CA LYS A 269 24.00 -8.29 -1.13
C LYS A 269 23.14 -9.55 -1.05
N TYR A 270 22.53 -9.81 0.11
CA TYR A 270 21.70 -11.00 0.33
C TYR A 270 20.50 -11.09 -0.62
N ILE A 271 19.81 -9.97 -0.91
CA ILE A 271 18.73 -9.99 -1.90
C ILE A 271 19.26 -10.03 -3.34
N TYR A 272 20.40 -9.43 -3.66
CA TYR A 272 20.93 -9.42 -5.03
C TYR A 272 21.58 -10.74 -5.45
N GLU A 273 22.25 -11.44 -4.55
CA GLU A 273 22.94 -12.68 -4.88
C GLU A 273 22.00 -13.73 -5.47
N ASN A 274 22.24 -14.06 -6.74
CA ASN A 274 21.47 -15.02 -7.54
C ASN A 274 19.98 -14.64 -7.73
N MET A 275 19.64 -13.38 -7.48
CA MET A 275 18.40 -12.73 -7.96
C MET A 275 18.73 -11.73 -9.05
N ALA A 276 19.65 -10.80 -8.78
CA ALA A 276 19.96 -9.67 -9.66
C ALA A 276 20.93 -10.00 -10.81
N ASN A 277 21.46 -11.23 -10.84
CA ASN A 277 22.48 -11.68 -11.78
C ASN A 277 22.16 -13.06 -12.38
N GLN A 278 20.87 -13.39 -12.50
CA GLN A 278 20.38 -14.62 -13.13
C GLN A 278 20.59 -14.59 -14.64
N ASP A 279 20.43 -13.41 -15.25
CA ASP A 279 20.72 -13.14 -16.66
C ASP A 279 21.55 -11.84 -16.77
N PRO A 280 22.80 -11.93 -17.26
CA PRO A 280 23.69 -10.78 -17.38
C PRO A 280 23.33 -9.85 -18.56
N THR A 281 22.51 -10.33 -19.50
CA THR A 281 22.17 -9.63 -20.74
C THR A 281 20.74 -9.10 -20.76
N ASN A 282 19.85 -9.70 -19.97
CA ASN A 282 18.44 -9.34 -19.94
C ASN A 282 17.96 -9.07 -18.50
N PRO A 283 17.86 -7.78 -18.10
CA PRO A 283 17.32 -7.37 -16.80
C PRO A 283 15.93 -7.96 -16.48
N ASP A 284 15.09 -8.18 -17.49
CA ASP A 284 13.75 -8.74 -17.30
C ASP A 284 13.80 -10.19 -16.80
N GLN A 285 14.93 -10.89 -16.95
CA GLN A 285 15.11 -12.28 -16.51
C GLN A 285 15.79 -12.40 -15.14
N ASN A 286 15.91 -11.29 -14.40
CA ASN A 286 16.40 -11.24 -13.03
C ASN A 286 15.26 -11.13 -12.01
N PHE A 287 15.58 -11.42 -10.75
CA PHE A 287 14.69 -11.50 -9.59
C PHE A 287 13.53 -12.50 -9.74
N ILE A 288 13.74 -13.55 -10.54
CA ILE A 288 12.81 -14.67 -10.62
C ILE A 288 13.10 -15.59 -9.43
N ALA A 289 12.23 -15.57 -8.42
CA ALA A 289 12.44 -16.30 -7.17
C ALA A 289 12.69 -17.81 -7.38
N GLN A 290 12.06 -18.41 -8.38
CA GLN A 290 12.21 -19.82 -8.78
C GLN A 290 13.61 -20.16 -9.28
N LYS A 291 14.31 -19.21 -9.90
CA LYS A 291 15.66 -19.39 -10.45
C LYS A 291 16.76 -19.18 -9.40
N ASN A 292 16.41 -18.81 -8.16
CA ASN A 292 17.40 -18.69 -7.10
C ASN A 292 17.83 -20.08 -6.60
N THR A 293 19.06 -20.46 -6.92
CA THR A 293 19.70 -21.72 -6.54
C THR A 293 20.37 -21.63 -5.15
N LYS A 294 20.75 -20.44 -4.69
CA LYS A 294 21.37 -20.26 -3.37
C LYS A 294 20.35 -20.44 -2.24
N ARG A 295 19.21 -19.76 -2.32
CA ARG A 295 18.24 -19.67 -1.23
C ARG A 295 16.81 -19.60 -1.74
N LEU A 296 15.87 -19.98 -0.87
CA LEU A 296 14.45 -19.94 -1.19
C LEU A 296 13.91 -18.53 -0.95
N PHE A 297 13.25 -17.98 -1.97
CA PHE A 297 12.41 -16.80 -1.86
C PHE A 297 10.96 -17.15 -2.24
N CYS A 298 9.99 -16.49 -1.62
CA CYS A 298 8.57 -16.60 -1.96
C CYS A 298 7.90 -15.22 -1.93
N HIS A 299 6.59 -15.19 -2.24
CA HIS A 299 5.77 -13.99 -2.26
C HIS A 299 4.49 -14.17 -1.45
N THR A 300 3.82 -13.07 -1.13
CA THR A 300 2.50 -13.08 -0.49
C THR A 300 1.37 -13.26 -1.51
N PRO A 301 0.36 -14.11 -1.26
CA PRO A 301 -0.84 -14.20 -2.10
C PRO A 301 -1.87 -13.05 -1.86
N TRP A 302 -3.03 -13.07 -2.52
CA TRP A 302 -4.14 -12.07 -2.42
C TRP A 302 -3.79 -10.63 -2.80
N LEU A 303 -2.76 -10.43 -3.62
CA LEU A 303 -2.45 -9.11 -4.19
C LEU A 303 -3.01 -8.91 -5.60
N ASN A 304 -3.72 -9.90 -6.13
CA ASN A 304 -4.45 -9.88 -7.41
C ASN A 304 -5.87 -9.30 -7.28
N VAL A 305 -6.32 -8.98 -6.07
CA VAL A 305 -7.68 -8.49 -5.83
C VAL A 305 -7.80 -7.04 -6.29
N GLY A 306 -8.83 -6.80 -7.10
CA GLY A 306 -9.17 -5.50 -7.64
C GLY A 306 -8.48 -5.17 -8.99
N PRO A 307 -8.97 -4.17 -9.73
CA PRO A 307 -8.46 -3.70 -11.03
C PRO A 307 -7.01 -3.30 -11.09
N SER A 308 -6.43 -2.94 -9.95
CA SER A 308 -5.02 -2.65 -9.82
C SER A 308 -4.20 -3.89 -9.46
N GLY A 309 -4.84 -5.06 -9.34
CA GLY A 309 -4.27 -6.33 -8.89
C GLY A 309 -2.96 -6.74 -9.58
N ARG A 310 -2.27 -7.73 -9.02
CA ARG A 310 -0.90 -8.11 -9.41
C ARG A 310 -0.63 -8.14 -10.93
N GLU A 311 0.49 -7.51 -11.30
CA GLU A 311 1.05 -7.40 -12.64
C GLU A 311 1.62 -8.74 -13.13
N GLY A 312 1.41 -9.06 -14.40
CA GLY A 312 1.59 -10.41 -14.94
C GLY A 312 3.02 -10.79 -15.33
N ILE A 313 3.92 -9.83 -15.58
CA ILE A 313 5.28 -10.12 -16.05
C ILE A 313 6.22 -10.37 -14.86
N HIS A 314 6.29 -9.42 -13.94
CA HIS A 314 7.18 -9.45 -12.79
C HIS A 314 6.45 -9.68 -11.46
N GLY A 315 5.11 -9.64 -11.44
CA GLY A 315 4.35 -9.87 -10.22
C GLY A 315 4.19 -8.64 -9.36
N MET A 316 4.35 -7.43 -9.89
CA MET A 316 4.29 -6.22 -9.06
C MET A 316 2.85 -5.82 -8.69
N THR A 317 2.69 -4.99 -7.66
CA THR A 317 1.41 -4.40 -7.26
C THR A 317 1.48 -2.89 -7.36
N LYS A 318 0.42 -2.25 -7.86
CA LYS A 318 0.36 -0.79 -7.89
C LYS A 318 0.38 -0.23 -6.47
N GLU A 319 1.25 0.74 -6.25
CA GLU A 319 1.43 1.47 -5.01
C GLU A 319 0.90 2.91 -5.18
N ARG A 320 1.23 3.78 -4.23
CA ARG A 320 0.97 5.23 -4.34
C ARG A 320 1.72 5.79 -5.56
N ASP A 321 1.09 6.70 -6.30
CA ASP A 321 1.77 7.42 -7.38
C ASP A 321 2.90 8.33 -6.81
N LEU A 322 4.07 8.31 -7.44
CA LEU A 322 5.23 9.15 -7.16
C LEU A 322 4.86 10.63 -7.25
N LYS A 323 5.42 11.42 -6.34
CA LYS A 323 5.31 12.88 -6.36
C LYS A 323 6.69 13.49 -6.18
N PRO A 324 6.92 14.72 -6.68
CA PRO A 324 8.08 15.51 -6.33
C PRO A 324 8.34 15.48 -4.82
N SER A 325 9.58 15.18 -4.42
CA SER A 325 9.99 15.28 -3.03
C SER A 325 10.36 16.71 -2.69
N THR A 326 9.98 17.18 -1.51
CA THR A 326 10.40 18.50 -1.00
C THR A 326 11.65 18.44 -0.15
N THR A 327 12.18 17.25 0.12
CA THR A 327 13.33 17.02 1.01
C THR A 327 14.42 16.17 0.38
N MET A 328 14.16 15.53 -0.76
CA MET A 328 15.16 14.80 -1.55
C MET A 328 15.41 15.52 -2.88
N ASP A 329 16.53 16.23 -2.99
CA ASP A 329 16.98 16.90 -4.22
C ASP A 329 16.99 15.97 -5.44
N VAL A 330 17.39 14.70 -5.25
CA VAL A 330 17.42 13.70 -6.33
C VAL A 330 16.03 13.48 -6.94
N TYR A 331 14.96 13.65 -6.15
CA TYR A 331 13.56 13.45 -6.53
C TYR A 331 12.73 14.75 -6.55
N ALA A 332 13.37 15.92 -6.41
CA ALA A 332 12.67 17.21 -6.39
C ALA A 332 11.99 17.55 -7.72
N GLN A 333 12.53 17.03 -8.83
CA GLN A 333 12.01 17.20 -10.18
C GLN A 333 11.23 15.96 -10.68
N ALA A 334 10.82 15.06 -9.80
CA ALA A 334 10.13 13.85 -10.19
C ALA A 334 8.82 14.19 -10.92
N THR A 335 8.65 13.70 -12.15
CA THR A 335 7.36 13.75 -12.83
C THR A 335 6.37 12.84 -12.12
N ALA A 336 5.07 13.06 -12.34
CA ALA A 336 4.07 12.10 -11.90
C ALA A 336 4.38 10.72 -12.54
N GLY A 337 4.35 9.67 -11.73
CA GLY A 337 4.54 8.29 -12.16
C GLY A 337 3.80 7.37 -11.21
N SER A 338 3.27 6.26 -11.72
CA SER A 338 2.74 5.20 -10.88
C SER A 338 3.88 4.35 -10.34
N ASP A 339 3.84 4.08 -9.04
CA ASP A 339 4.81 3.18 -8.42
C ASP A 339 4.25 1.76 -8.31
N TRP A 340 5.14 0.78 -8.41
CA TRP A 340 4.83 -0.64 -8.47
C TRP A 340 5.82 -1.43 -7.62
N GLY A 341 5.30 -2.25 -6.70
CA GLY A 341 6.11 -2.95 -5.72
C GLY A 341 6.07 -4.48 -5.86
N ILE A 342 7.15 -5.17 -5.52
CA ILE A 342 7.16 -6.61 -5.29
C ILE A 342 8.00 -6.95 -4.05
N SER A 343 7.49 -7.83 -3.18
CA SER A 343 8.21 -8.32 -2.01
C SER A 343 8.64 -9.77 -2.13
N PHE A 344 9.85 -10.05 -1.65
CA PHE A 344 10.46 -11.37 -1.53
C PHE A 344 10.72 -11.69 -0.05
N TYR A 345 10.36 -12.90 0.37
CA TYR A 345 10.58 -13.38 1.75
C TYR A 345 11.50 -14.59 1.72
N ASN A 346 12.43 -14.68 2.66
CA ASN A 346 13.28 -15.88 2.79
C ASN A 346 12.50 -17.07 3.38
N ALA A 347 13.15 -18.23 3.47
CA ALA A 347 12.52 -19.48 3.90
C ALA A 347 11.72 -19.41 5.24
N PRO A 348 12.25 -18.84 6.34
CA PRO A 348 11.47 -18.63 7.56
C PRO A 348 10.18 -17.84 7.31
N GLY A 349 10.25 -16.75 6.56
CA GLY A 349 9.07 -15.97 6.20
C GLY A 349 8.09 -16.74 5.32
N CYS A 350 8.58 -17.53 4.37
CA CYS A 350 7.75 -18.38 3.52
C CYS A 350 6.98 -19.43 4.30
N ASN A 351 7.60 -20.03 5.30
CA ASN A 351 6.94 -20.99 6.18
C ASN A 351 5.77 -20.33 6.94
N THR A 352 5.97 -19.10 7.44
CA THR A 352 4.91 -18.34 8.10
C THR A 352 3.78 -17.99 7.13
N ILE A 353 4.09 -17.43 5.96
CA ILE A 353 3.06 -17.10 4.94
C ILE A 353 2.28 -18.37 4.54
N ALA A 354 2.96 -19.50 4.37
CA ALA A 354 2.32 -20.76 4.03
C ALA A 354 1.47 -21.35 5.18
N ASN A 355 1.86 -21.10 6.43
CA ASN A 355 1.03 -21.46 7.59
C ASN A 355 -0.23 -20.61 7.66
N VAL A 356 -0.16 -19.34 7.27
CA VAL A 356 -1.34 -18.45 7.23
C VAL A 356 -2.26 -18.85 6.08
N TYR A 357 -1.75 -18.91 4.85
CA TYR A 357 -2.58 -18.99 3.64
C TYR A 357 -2.69 -20.37 3.00
N GLY A 358 -1.89 -21.35 3.42
CA GLY A 358 -1.68 -22.59 2.67
C GLY A 358 -0.57 -22.45 1.63
N THR A 359 -0.50 -23.37 0.67
CA THR A 359 0.47 -23.30 -0.44
C THR A 359 -0.25 -23.02 -1.76
N ALA A 360 0.48 -22.67 -2.81
CA ALA A 360 -0.13 -22.47 -4.13
C ALA A 360 -0.89 -23.72 -4.64
N LYS A 361 -0.44 -24.93 -4.27
CA LYS A 361 -1.07 -26.21 -4.64
C LYS A 361 -2.17 -26.67 -3.66
N ALA A 362 -2.12 -26.19 -2.42
CA ALA A 362 -3.04 -26.55 -1.36
C ALA A 362 -3.41 -25.28 -0.56
N PRO A 363 -4.23 -24.39 -1.14
CA PRO A 363 -4.63 -23.16 -0.50
C PRO A 363 -5.60 -23.41 0.65
N LYS A 364 -5.50 -22.64 1.74
CA LYS A 364 -6.50 -22.70 2.82
C LYS A 364 -7.74 -21.91 2.42
N ALA A 365 -8.92 -22.51 2.58
CA ALA A 365 -10.19 -21.83 2.36
C ALA A 365 -10.38 -20.62 3.29
N LYS A 366 -9.84 -20.70 4.51
CA LYS A 366 -9.78 -19.61 5.48
C LYS A 366 -8.34 -19.46 5.99
N PRO A 367 -7.64 -18.36 5.68
CA PRO A 367 -6.34 -18.05 6.24
C PRO A 367 -6.40 -17.95 7.76
N ASP A 368 -5.31 -18.40 8.39
CA ASP A 368 -5.16 -18.38 9.83
C ASP A 368 -4.15 -17.30 10.24
N PHE A 369 -4.63 -16.09 10.46
CA PHE A 369 -3.80 -14.96 10.86
C PHE A 369 -3.22 -15.09 12.28
N THR A 370 -3.65 -16.06 13.08
CA THR A 370 -2.96 -16.37 14.36
C THR A 370 -1.56 -16.93 14.12
N GLN A 371 -1.32 -17.48 12.94
CA GLN A 371 -0.01 -17.98 12.51
C GLN A 371 0.89 -16.87 11.95
N ALA A 372 0.45 -15.61 11.87
CA ALA A 372 1.22 -14.48 11.33
C ALA A 372 2.30 -13.99 12.31
N VAL A 373 3.09 -14.91 12.84
CA VAL A 373 4.21 -14.65 13.74
C VAL A 373 5.47 -15.08 13.00
N PHE A 374 6.22 -14.11 12.50
CA PHE A 374 7.42 -14.38 11.74
C PHE A 374 8.60 -14.62 12.70
N PRO A 375 9.27 -15.79 12.61
CA PRO A 375 10.30 -16.17 13.56
C PRO A 375 11.58 -15.35 13.36
N LYS A 376 12.50 -15.52 14.31
CA LYS A 376 13.91 -15.13 14.16
C LYS A 376 14.45 -15.62 12.80
N ASP A 377 15.37 -14.85 12.24
CA ASP A 377 16.01 -15.04 10.95
C ASP A 377 15.08 -14.78 9.75
N THR A 378 13.89 -14.22 9.96
CA THR A 378 13.05 -13.75 8.86
C THR A 378 13.69 -12.56 8.17
N PHE A 379 13.70 -12.59 6.85
CA PHE A 379 14.10 -11.52 5.96
C PHE A 379 12.98 -11.26 4.95
N ALA A 380 12.69 -9.97 4.68
CA ALA A 380 11.88 -9.56 3.54
C ALA A 380 12.50 -8.36 2.82
N ALA A 381 12.40 -8.32 1.50
CA ALA A 381 12.83 -7.20 0.67
C ALA A 381 11.71 -6.80 -0.30
N LYS A 382 11.36 -5.52 -0.35
CA LYS A 382 10.43 -4.93 -1.31
C LYS A 382 11.23 -4.11 -2.30
N LEU A 383 11.04 -4.38 -3.58
CA LEU A 383 11.56 -3.55 -4.67
C LEU A 383 10.42 -2.68 -5.17
N LEU A 384 10.69 -1.39 -5.42
CA LEU A 384 9.74 -0.44 -5.96
C LEU A 384 10.27 0.18 -7.26
N PHE A 385 9.40 0.17 -8.26
CA PHE A 385 9.64 0.68 -9.60
C PHE A 385 8.65 1.79 -9.92
N THR A 386 9.04 2.74 -10.76
CA THR A 386 8.17 3.84 -11.19
C THR A 386 8.07 3.93 -12.70
N THR A 387 6.92 4.39 -13.20
CA THR A 387 6.74 4.84 -14.59
C THR A 387 7.22 6.29 -14.81
N ALA A 388 7.56 7.02 -13.74
CA ALA A 388 8.06 8.39 -13.86
C ALA A 388 9.31 8.47 -14.75
N ASP A 389 9.49 9.62 -15.39
CA ASP A 389 10.59 9.87 -16.29
C ASP A 389 11.16 11.27 -16.06
N PHE A 390 12.29 11.33 -15.37
CA PHE A 390 13.00 12.58 -15.08
C PHE A 390 14.52 12.34 -15.10
N PRO A 391 15.35 13.39 -15.25
CA PRO A 391 16.78 13.25 -15.53
C PRO A 391 17.53 12.34 -14.54
N ASN A 392 17.24 12.49 -13.25
CA ASN A 392 18.00 11.83 -12.18
C ASN A 392 17.80 10.32 -12.10
N ILE A 393 16.82 9.72 -12.80
CA ILE A 393 16.59 8.26 -12.78
C ILE A 393 16.95 7.56 -14.09
N LYS A 394 17.46 8.26 -15.11
CA LYS A 394 17.71 7.67 -16.45
C LYS A 394 18.66 6.46 -16.45
N GLY A 395 19.57 6.37 -15.48
CA GLY A 395 20.50 5.24 -15.32
C GLY A 395 20.01 4.12 -14.38
N ALA A 396 18.78 4.21 -13.86
CA ALA A 396 18.24 3.24 -12.91
C ALA A 396 18.03 1.86 -13.53
N TYR A 397 18.09 0.84 -12.67
CA TYR A 397 17.77 -0.53 -13.07
C TYR A 397 16.33 -0.59 -13.61
N THR A 398 16.15 -1.21 -14.77
CA THR A 398 14.91 -1.08 -15.55
C THR A 398 14.33 -2.46 -15.88
N TRP A 399 13.01 -2.56 -15.80
CA TRP A 399 12.21 -3.68 -16.29
C TRP A 399 11.21 -3.24 -17.34
N ASN A 400 10.84 -4.13 -18.24
CA ASN A 400 9.65 -4.02 -19.07
C ASN A 400 8.48 -4.68 -18.35
N SER A 401 7.52 -3.89 -17.88
CA SER A 401 6.40 -4.37 -17.06
C SER A 401 5.05 -3.93 -17.60
N ASN A 402 4.00 -4.70 -17.36
CA ASN A 402 2.65 -4.38 -17.78
C ASN A 402 1.99 -3.45 -16.75
N VAL A 403 2.21 -2.16 -16.87
CA VAL A 403 1.85 -1.18 -15.83
C VAL A 403 0.95 -0.07 -16.37
N SER A 404 0.22 0.57 -15.47
CA SER A 404 -0.68 1.68 -15.77
C SER A 404 -0.10 3.01 -15.36
N GLU A 405 -0.49 4.11 -16.01
CA GLU A 405 -0.09 5.47 -15.64
C GLU A 405 -0.69 5.93 -14.29
N PRO A 406 -0.21 7.04 -13.69
CA PRO A 406 -0.92 7.72 -12.61
C PRO A 406 -2.38 7.92 -12.97
N GLY A 407 -3.28 7.81 -11.99
CA GLY A 407 -4.71 7.98 -12.30
C GLY A 407 -5.39 6.80 -13.01
N SER A 408 -4.66 5.81 -13.55
CA SER A 408 -5.21 4.80 -14.46
C SER A 408 -5.12 3.36 -13.95
N THR A 409 -5.99 2.48 -14.46
CA THR A 409 -5.92 1.01 -14.32
C THR A 409 -5.53 0.32 -15.65
N PHE A 410 -5.53 1.06 -16.77
CA PHE A 410 -5.14 0.56 -18.09
C PHE A 410 -3.64 0.33 -18.16
N ARG A 411 -3.24 -0.89 -18.51
CA ARG A 411 -1.84 -1.30 -18.54
C ARG A 411 -1.33 -1.44 -19.95
N SER A 412 -0.05 -1.18 -20.11
CA SER A 412 0.71 -1.52 -21.30
C SER A 412 2.12 -1.90 -20.87
N VAL A 413 2.76 -2.75 -21.68
CA VAL A 413 4.16 -3.11 -21.46
C VAL A 413 5.03 -1.88 -21.70
N LYS A 414 5.68 -1.37 -20.64
CA LYS A 414 6.60 -0.24 -20.71
C LYS A 414 7.75 -0.38 -19.73
N ALA A 415 8.77 0.43 -19.94
CA ALA A 415 9.90 0.51 -19.04
C ALA A 415 9.48 1.11 -17.70
N VAL A 416 9.89 0.48 -16.60
CA VAL A 416 9.78 1.00 -15.23
C VAL A 416 11.13 0.95 -14.55
N ARG A 417 11.40 1.92 -13.68
CA ARG A 417 12.73 2.15 -13.10
C ARG A 417 12.73 1.90 -11.61
N HIS A 418 13.68 1.10 -11.14
CA HIS A 418 13.86 0.79 -9.73
C HIS A 418 14.33 2.04 -8.98
N ILE A 419 13.46 2.60 -8.14
CA ILE A 419 13.71 3.86 -7.43
C ILE A 419 13.90 3.67 -5.94
N GLN A 420 13.36 2.61 -5.37
CA GLN A 420 13.39 2.37 -3.94
C GLN A 420 13.41 0.87 -3.65
N MET A 421 14.08 0.52 -2.55
CA MET A 421 14.02 -0.82 -1.98
C MET A 421 13.91 -0.71 -0.47
N ASP A 422 13.10 -1.56 0.15
CA ASP A 422 12.99 -1.66 1.60
C ASP A 422 13.34 -3.08 2.03
N ILE A 423 14.20 -3.22 3.03
CA ILE A 423 14.61 -4.52 3.56
C ILE A 423 14.31 -4.55 5.05
N THR A 424 13.67 -5.61 5.52
CA THR A 424 13.38 -5.80 6.94
C THR A 424 13.88 -7.17 7.41
N VAL A 425 14.42 -7.21 8.62
CA VAL A 425 14.98 -8.42 9.23
C VAL A 425 14.54 -8.52 10.68
N ASN A 426 14.16 -9.73 11.10
CA ASN A 426 13.93 -10.08 12.49
C ASN A 426 15.10 -10.93 13.00
N ASP A 427 15.99 -10.33 13.80
CA ASP A 427 17.08 -11.09 14.41
C ASP A 427 17.59 -10.44 15.71
N SER A 428 17.37 -11.12 16.83
CA SER A 428 17.82 -10.71 18.16
C SER A 428 19.34 -10.65 18.37
N THR A 429 20.15 -11.17 17.44
CA THR A 429 21.62 -11.10 17.53
C THR A 429 22.18 -9.80 16.98
N ILE A 430 21.36 -9.01 16.27
CA ILE A 430 21.79 -7.72 15.75
C ILE A 430 21.92 -6.73 16.90
N LYS A 431 23.15 -6.25 17.13
CA LYS A 431 23.45 -5.32 18.22
C LYS A 431 22.74 -3.99 17.97
N GLY A 432 21.88 -3.58 18.91
CA GLY A 432 21.09 -2.35 18.79
C GLY A 432 19.67 -2.57 18.25
N SER A 433 19.29 -3.79 17.87
CA SER A 433 17.87 -4.09 17.62
C SER A 433 17.05 -3.87 18.89
N ASN A 434 15.77 -3.51 18.73
CA ASN A 434 14.89 -3.23 19.86
C ASN A 434 14.04 -4.46 20.22
N PRO A 435 14.25 -5.10 21.40
CA PRO A 435 13.46 -6.25 21.82
C PRO A 435 11.98 -5.92 22.01
N ALA A 436 11.65 -4.66 22.34
CA ALA A 436 10.26 -4.23 22.43
C ALA A 436 9.53 -4.40 21.10
N LEU A 437 10.24 -4.30 19.97
CA LEU A 437 9.71 -4.48 18.61
C LEU A 437 9.97 -5.87 18.05
N ASN A 438 10.17 -6.87 18.92
CA ASN A 438 10.55 -8.22 18.53
C ASN A 438 11.81 -8.25 17.64
N ASN A 439 12.74 -7.32 17.86
CA ASN A 439 14.02 -7.21 17.14
C ASN A 439 13.91 -7.01 15.63
N TRP A 440 12.80 -6.46 15.16
CA TRP A 440 12.69 -6.02 13.78
C TRP A 440 13.51 -4.75 13.55
N ILE A 441 14.24 -4.74 12.43
CA ILE A 441 14.90 -3.57 11.88
C ILE A 441 14.51 -3.43 10.41
N MET A 442 14.47 -2.19 9.91
CA MET A 442 14.15 -1.89 8.51
C MET A 442 15.16 -0.93 7.92
N TYR A 443 15.71 -1.30 6.77
CA TYR A 443 16.52 -0.45 5.91
C TYR A 443 15.69 0.03 4.73
N THR A 444 15.96 1.25 4.30
CA THR A 444 15.43 1.81 3.05
C THR A 444 16.60 2.20 2.17
N TYR A 445 16.42 2.06 0.87
CA TYR A 445 17.40 2.38 -0.17
C TYR A 445 16.70 3.17 -1.25
N TYR A 446 17.41 4.05 -1.93
CA TYR A 446 16.89 4.75 -3.10
C TYR A 446 17.91 4.81 -4.22
N TYR A 447 17.43 4.92 -5.46
CA TYR A 447 18.33 5.13 -6.59
C TYR A 447 18.89 6.54 -6.54
N ASP A 448 20.22 6.64 -6.50
CA ASP A 448 20.97 7.88 -6.53
C ASP A 448 22.08 7.77 -7.59
N PRO A 449 22.00 8.50 -8.70
CA PRO A 449 23.01 8.41 -9.76
C PRO A 449 24.41 8.82 -9.27
N ASN A 450 24.49 9.67 -8.24
CA ASN A 450 25.73 10.21 -7.71
C ASN A 450 26.36 9.33 -6.64
N PHE A 451 25.63 8.34 -6.09
CA PHE A 451 26.17 7.45 -5.07
C PHE A 451 27.35 6.65 -5.60
N ASP A 452 28.46 6.68 -4.86
CA ASP A 452 29.68 5.95 -5.18
C ASP A 452 30.28 5.40 -3.89
N TYR A 453 29.94 4.15 -3.57
CA TYR A 453 30.42 3.47 -2.36
C TYR A 453 31.93 3.54 -2.20
N ASP A 454 32.68 3.38 -3.29
CA ASP A 454 34.14 3.31 -3.23
C ASP A 454 34.75 4.66 -2.87
N LYS A 455 34.09 5.77 -3.23
CA LYS A 455 34.50 7.12 -2.81
C LYS A 455 34.06 7.45 -1.40
N GLU A 456 32.84 7.05 -1.03
CA GLU A 456 32.21 7.49 0.20
C GLU A 456 32.58 6.63 1.41
N TYR A 457 32.71 5.31 1.25
CA TYR A 457 32.74 4.37 2.38
C TYR A 457 33.90 3.38 2.38
N LYS A 458 34.62 3.21 1.27
CA LYS A 458 35.68 2.18 1.18
C LYS A 458 36.80 2.34 2.19
N LYS A 459 37.12 3.59 2.56
CA LYS A 459 38.13 3.88 3.57
C LYS A 459 37.76 3.28 4.94
N ASP A 460 36.47 3.33 5.28
CA ASP A 460 35.98 2.92 6.60
C ASP A 460 35.47 1.47 6.63
N LEU A 461 34.95 0.98 5.49
CA LEU A 461 34.27 -0.31 5.40
C LEU A 461 34.99 -1.37 4.54
N GLY A 462 36.05 -0.98 3.83
CA GLY A 462 36.73 -1.85 2.88
C GLY A 462 36.05 -1.90 1.51
N PRO A 463 36.37 -2.86 0.64
CA PRO A 463 35.85 -2.91 -0.73
C PRO A 463 34.34 -3.14 -0.76
N ASN A 464 33.66 -2.57 -1.78
CA ASN A 464 32.22 -2.75 -1.97
C ASN A 464 31.84 -4.24 -2.00
N PRO A 465 31.03 -4.74 -1.04
CA PRO A 465 30.69 -6.17 -0.98
C PRO A 465 29.83 -6.62 -2.18
N LEU A 466 29.16 -5.70 -2.88
CA LEU A 466 28.40 -5.99 -4.08
C LEU A 466 29.28 -6.28 -5.30
N ALA A 467 30.54 -5.80 -5.30
CA ALA A 467 31.48 -6.05 -6.40
C ALA A 467 31.84 -7.53 -6.55
N SER A 468 31.61 -8.35 -5.51
CA SER A 468 31.82 -9.79 -5.57
C SER A 468 30.66 -10.55 -6.23
N ILE A 469 29.55 -9.88 -6.57
CA ILE A 469 28.43 -10.52 -7.26
C ILE A 469 28.74 -10.52 -8.76
N PRO A 470 28.98 -11.69 -9.38
CA PRO A 470 29.33 -11.75 -10.80
C PRO A 470 28.17 -11.23 -11.63
N ASN A 471 28.48 -10.43 -12.66
CA ASN A 471 27.52 -9.85 -13.59
C ASN A 471 26.39 -9.01 -12.94
N LEU A 472 26.63 -8.42 -11.78
CA LEU A 472 25.64 -7.50 -11.19
C LEU A 472 25.48 -6.26 -12.09
N PRO A 473 24.24 -5.90 -12.50
CA PRO A 473 23.98 -4.68 -13.23
C PRO A 473 24.56 -3.45 -12.51
N LYS A 474 25.38 -2.66 -13.21
CA LYS A 474 26.04 -1.47 -12.62
C LYS A 474 25.05 -0.46 -12.04
N SER A 475 23.84 -0.38 -12.58
CA SER A 475 22.76 0.49 -12.07
C SER A 475 22.30 0.10 -10.67
N LEU A 476 22.43 -1.17 -10.26
CA LEU A 476 22.11 -1.61 -8.90
C LEU A 476 23.17 -1.19 -7.87
N LEU A 477 24.39 -0.86 -8.30
CA LEU A 477 25.41 -0.27 -7.42
C LEU A 477 25.07 1.16 -7.01
N LYS A 478 24.09 1.79 -7.68
CA LYS A 478 23.58 3.13 -7.41
C LYS A 478 22.37 3.15 -6.46
N MET A 479 21.96 1.98 -5.96
CA MET A 479 20.96 1.89 -4.90
C MET A 479 21.63 2.23 -3.56
N ARG A 480 21.56 3.51 -3.18
CA ARG A 480 22.15 4.07 -1.97
C ARG A 480 21.38 3.59 -0.74
N PRO A 481 22.03 2.99 0.27
CA PRO A 481 21.42 2.79 1.57
C PRO A 481 21.08 4.15 2.19
N MET A 482 19.81 4.38 2.51
CA MET A 482 19.36 5.64 3.11
C MET A 482 19.63 5.66 4.62
N GLY A 483 19.45 4.52 5.27
CA GLY A 483 19.52 4.41 6.71
C GLY A 483 18.81 3.16 7.24
N VAL A 484 18.70 3.09 8.56
CA VAL A 484 18.03 2.00 9.29
C VAL A 484 17.10 2.55 10.36
N GLN A 485 15.96 1.89 10.55
CA GLN A 485 15.05 2.08 11.67
C GLN A 485 14.96 0.82 12.51
N TYR A 486 14.99 1.02 13.82
CA TYR A 486 14.77 0.00 14.85
C TYR A 486 13.75 0.50 15.88
N GLY A 487 12.95 1.51 15.49
CA GLY A 487 11.73 1.97 16.13
C GLY A 487 11.02 3.07 15.35
N PHE A 488 9.97 3.62 15.96
CA PHE A 488 9.03 4.50 15.25
C PHE A 488 9.27 5.99 15.47
N GLY A 489 10.00 6.34 16.53
CA GLY A 489 10.37 7.73 16.81
C GLY A 489 11.39 8.26 15.82
N GLU A 490 11.53 9.58 15.77
CA GLU A 490 12.55 10.28 14.97
C GLU A 490 13.98 9.87 15.39
N ALA A 491 14.22 9.67 16.68
CA ALA A 491 15.51 9.21 17.21
C ALA A 491 15.72 7.68 17.13
N ASP A 492 14.72 6.92 16.67
CA ASP A 492 14.76 5.45 16.65
C ASP A 492 15.31 4.89 15.33
N GLY A 493 16.36 5.52 14.82
CA GLY A 493 17.02 5.14 13.58
C GLY A 493 18.24 6.00 13.28
N ILE A 494 18.91 5.66 12.18
CA ILE A 494 20.09 6.35 11.66
C ILE A 494 19.83 6.64 10.18
N ILE A 495 19.87 7.92 9.79
CA ILE A 495 20.01 8.32 8.38
C ILE A 495 21.49 8.43 8.09
N PHE A 496 21.96 7.80 7.02
CA PHE A 496 23.38 7.77 6.69
C PHE A 496 23.87 9.10 6.12
N HIS A 497 25.14 9.40 6.36
CA HIS A 497 25.81 10.56 5.82
C HIS A 497 25.64 10.65 4.30
N GLY A 498 25.27 11.83 3.82
CA GLY A 498 25.04 12.09 2.39
C GLY A 498 23.75 11.48 1.82
N ALA A 499 23.02 10.66 2.57
CA ALA A 499 21.70 10.19 2.17
C ALA A 499 20.62 11.25 2.41
N GLN A 500 19.56 11.17 1.61
CA GLN A 500 18.39 12.03 1.72
C GLN A 500 17.17 11.19 2.09
N THR A 501 16.24 11.77 2.85
CA THR A 501 14.98 11.11 3.23
C THR A 501 13.78 11.95 2.84
N ASN A 502 12.69 11.29 2.46
CA ASN A 502 11.40 11.92 2.17
C ASN A 502 10.58 12.19 3.45
N GLY A 503 11.05 11.70 4.61
CA GLY A 503 10.29 11.69 5.84
C GLY A 503 10.36 13.02 6.57
N VAL A 504 9.20 13.57 6.93
CA VAL A 504 9.15 14.79 7.76
C VAL A 504 9.80 14.50 9.11
N GLY A 505 10.62 15.44 9.59
CA GLY A 505 11.34 15.32 10.86
C GLY A 505 12.34 14.16 10.86
N GLY A 506 13.18 14.07 9.82
CA GLY A 506 14.31 13.13 9.77
C GLY A 506 13.98 11.64 9.72
N ARG A 507 12.70 11.26 9.64
CA ARG A 507 12.28 9.85 9.63
C ARG A 507 12.76 9.15 8.35
N LEU A 508 13.15 7.88 8.45
CA LEU A 508 13.48 7.06 7.28
C LEU A 508 12.22 6.82 6.43
N ASN A 509 12.20 7.35 5.21
CA ASN A 509 11.06 7.30 4.31
C ASN A 509 11.55 7.43 2.86
N GLY A 510 11.16 6.49 2.01
CA GLY A 510 11.61 6.46 0.63
C GLY A 510 10.89 7.47 -0.29
N PRO A 511 11.39 7.68 -1.51
CA PRO A 511 10.79 8.62 -2.45
C PRO A 511 9.36 8.25 -2.89
N ALA A 512 9.02 6.96 -2.94
CA ALA A 512 7.68 6.48 -3.31
C ALA A 512 6.65 6.60 -2.16
N ASP A 513 7.14 6.77 -0.93
CA ASP A 513 6.35 6.70 0.28
C ASP A 513 5.63 8.01 0.61
N ASN A 514 4.74 7.94 1.61
CA ASN A 514 4.07 9.13 2.12
C ASN A 514 4.98 9.84 3.14
N PRO A 515 5.32 11.13 2.92
CA PRO A 515 6.27 11.87 3.76
C PRO A 515 5.81 12.04 5.22
N LYS A 516 4.51 11.83 5.50
CA LYS A 516 3.94 11.94 6.84
C LYS A 516 4.34 10.79 7.79
N GLY A 517 4.87 9.68 7.28
CA GLY A 517 5.20 8.50 8.06
C GLY A 517 6.68 8.12 8.02
N SER A 518 6.98 6.91 8.47
CA SER A 518 8.24 6.22 8.20
C SER A 518 7.97 4.86 7.58
N CYS A 519 8.93 4.26 6.88
CA CYS A 519 8.75 2.94 6.29
C CYS A 519 8.36 1.92 7.36
N LEU A 520 9.09 1.88 8.49
CA LEU A 520 8.77 1.00 9.61
C LEU A 520 7.43 1.37 10.25
N GLY A 521 7.09 2.66 10.37
CA GLY A 521 5.83 3.13 10.93
C GLY A 521 4.61 2.72 10.11
N CYS A 522 4.67 2.89 8.79
CA CYS A 522 3.62 2.45 7.87
C CYS A 522 3.47 0.94 7.92
N HIS A 523 4.59 0.20 7.80
CA HIS A 523 4.58 -1.26 7.87
C HIS A 523 4.21 -1.81 9.25
N GLY A 524 4.49 -1.10 10.33
CA GLY A 524 4.16 -1.52 11.69
C GLY A 524 2.66 -1.52 11.97
N THR A 525 1.87 -0.75 11.22
CA THR A 525 0.39 -0.79 11.30
C THR A 525 -0.23 -1.98 10.60
N SER A 526 0.57 -2.70 9.81
CA SER A 526 0.14 -3.86 9.07
C SER A 526 -0.48 -4.89 10.00
N GLY A 527 -1.74 -5.21 9.76
CA GLY A 527 -2.46 -6.21 10.54
C GLY A 527 -3.03 -5.72 11.87
N ILE A 528 -2.90 -4.43 12.21
CA ILE A 528 -3.61 -3.79 13.32
C ILE A 528 -4.92 -3.19 12.82
N GLU A 529 -6.01 -3.76 13.29
CA GLU A 529 -7.36 -3.24 13.10
C GLU A 529 -7.50 -1.81 13.67
N GLY A 530 -8.19 -0.94 12.94
CA GLY A 530 -8.47 0.43 13.39
C GLY A 530 -7.32 1.41 13.21
N ARG A 531 -6.20 1.01 12.58
CA ARG A 531 -5.02 1.87 12.41
C ARG A 531 -4.72 2.17 10.94
N ALA A 532 -4.72 3.46 10.60
CA ALA A 532 -4.31 3.92 9.28
C ALA A 532 -2.81 3.68 9.03
N MET A 533 -2.47 3.22 7.82
CA MET A 533 -1.08 3.03 7.39
C MET A 533 -0.29 4.33 7.27
N VAL A 534 -0.97 5.47 7.08
CA VAL A 534 -0.35 6.79 7.02
C VAL A 534 -1.03 7.67 8.09
N PRO A 535 -0.27 8.32 8.99
CA PRO A 535 1.20 8.35 9.05
C PRO A 535 1.84 7.07 9.61
N GLY A 536 1.06 6.03 9.91
CA GLY A 536 1.60 4.83 10.54
C GLY A 536 1.85 5.05 12.03
N PHE A 537 2.70 4.25 12.68
CA PHE A 537 3.16 4.55 14.04
C PHE A 537 4.22 5.64 14.05
N LEU A 538 4.08 6.61 14.95
CA LEU A 538 5.02 7.73 15.10
C LEU A 538 5.91 7.63 16.34
N SER A 539 5.64 6.66 17.22
CA SER A 539 6.45 6.40 18.43
C SER A 539 6.23 4.98 18.96
N ASN A 540 7.23 4.46 19.68
CA ASN A 540 7.10 3.17 20.38
C ASN A 540 5.96 3.20 21.42
N LYS A 541 5.72 4.35 22.06
CA LYS A 541 4.63 4.55 23.02
C LYS A 541 3.24 4.32 22.39
N GLU A 542 3.05 4.78 21.17
CA GLU A 542 1.80 4.57 20.43
C GLU A 542 1.58 3.09 20.05
N TRP A 543 2.69 2.38 19.86
CA TRP A 543 2.73 1.00 19.38
C TRP A 543 2.60 -0.04 20.49
N MET A 544 3.30 0.15 21.62
CA MET A 544 3.43 -0.84 22.71
C MET A 544 2.10 -1.48 23.18
N PRO A 545 0.99 -0.73 23.34
CA PRO A 545 -0.28 -1.32 23.76
C PRO A 545 -0.87 -2.32 22.75
N LYS A 546 -0.39 -2.33 21.50
CA LYS A 546 -0.96 -3.07 20.35
C LYS A 546 -0.04 -4.18 19.85
N ALA A 547 1.07 -4.45 20.55
CA ALA A 547 2.19 -5.29 20.11
C ALA A 547 1.89 -6.81 19.96
N LYS A 548 0.69 -7.28 20.28
CA LYS A 548 0.43 -8.71 20.50
C LYS A 548 0.51 -9.60 19.26
N HIS A 549 0.44 -9.04 18.04
CA HIS A 549 0.34 -9.82 16.79
C HIS A 549 1.16 -9.22 15.65
N LEU A 550 2.24 -8.53 15.99
CA LEU A 550 2.91 -7.69 15.01
C LEU A 550 3.99 -8.40 14.24
N ASP A 551 3.88 -8.19 12.94
CA ASP A 551 4.80 -8.69 11.96
C ASP A 551 4.91 -7.65 10.83
N PHE A 552 6.15 -7.31 10.52
CA PHE A 552 6.54 -6.17 9.69
C PHE A 552 6.71 -6.58 8.23
N SER A 553 5.85 -7.49 7.76
CA SER A 553 6.07 -8.30 6.58
C SER A 553 5.63 -7.61 5.27
N GLN A 554 5.89 -6.32 5.10
CA GLN A 554 5.75 -5.62 3.81
C GLN A 554 4.41 -5.89 3.08
N GLN A 555 4.42 -6.58 1.92
CA GLN A 555 3.23 -6.90 1.13
C GLN A 555 2.28 -7.92 1.78
N PHE A 556 2.70 -8.66 2.81
CA PHE A 556 1.82 -9.54 3.59
C PHE A 556 0.62 -8.80 4.18
N ALA A 557 0.85 -7.58 4.66
CA ALA A 557 -0.18 -6.67 5.16
C ALA A 557 -1.29 -6.42 4.14
N LEU A 558 -0.88 -6.15 2.90
CA LEU A 558 -1.78 -5.89 1.79
C LEU A 558 -2.57 -7.15 1.43
N GLY A 559 -1.90 -8.32 1.42
CA GLY A 559 -2.55 -9.61 1.20
C GLY A 559 -3.60 -9.93 2.27
N LYS A 560 -3.30 -9.65 3.54
CA LYS A 560 -4.25 -9.79 4.67
C LYS A 560 -5.46 -8.89 4.48
N ARG A 561 -5.24 -7.59 4.26
CA ARG A 561 -6.33 -6.61 4.07
C ARG A 561 -7.19 -6.94 2.86
N ASN A 562 -6.57 -7.36 1.75
CA ASN A 562 -7.30 -7.75 0.56
C ASN A 562 -8.15 -8.99 0.80
N PHE A 563 -7.62 -10.01 1.47
CA PHE A 563 -8.40 -11.16 1.92
C PHE A 563 -9.57 -10.71 2.81
N GLU A 564 -9.32 -9.97 3.88
CA GLU A 564 -10.37 -9.55 4.84
C GLU A 564 -11.47 -8.69 4.20
N THR A 565 -11.17 -8.01 3.08
CA THR A 565 -12.13 -7.18 2.34
C THR A 565 -12.76 -7.87 1.12
N SER A 566 -12.26 -9.03 0.69
CA SER A 566 -12.79 -9.76 -0.48
C SER A 566 -13.82 -10.82 -0.13
N PHE A 567 -13.86 -11.31 1.11
CA PHE A 567 -14.79 -12.37 1.51
C PHE A 567 -16.10 -11.79 2.05
N ASP A 568 -17.12 -11.82 1.19
CA ASP A 568 -18.52 -12.02 1.59
C ASP A 568 -18.57 -13.36 2.34
N THR A 569 -18.45 -13.31 3.67
CA THR A 569 -18.65 -14.50 4.51
C THR A 569 -20.14 -14.81 4.52
N LYS A 570 -20.68 -15.31 3.40
CA LYS A 570 -21.83 -16.20 3.43
C LYS A 570 -21.46 -17.37 4.35
N LYS A 571 -21.94 -17.28 5.59
CA LYS A 571 -22.57 -18.42 6.22
C LYS A 571 -24.04 -18.33 5.90
#